data_AF-A0A1G7Z9D3-F1
#
_entry.id   AF-A0A1G7Z9D3-F1
#
_cell.length_a   1.000
_cell.length_b   1.000
_cell.length_c   1.000
_cell.angle_alpha   90.00
_cell.angle_beta   90.00
_cell.angle_gamma   90.00
#
_symmetry.space_group_name_H-M   'P 1'
#
loop_
_entity.id
_entity.type
_entity.pdbx_description
1 polymer ?
#
loop_
_entity_poly.entity_id
_entity_poly.type
_entity_poly.pdbx_seq_one_letter_code
_entity_poly.pdbx_strand_id
1 'polypeptide(L)'
;MREIVLDTETTGLDPLSGDRVVEIGCLELVNHVPTGGKYHVYLNPERDMPAEAERVHGLSAAFLADKPTFAQEVDAFLAFLGEDSKLVIHNAAFDMGFLNAELARLGRPALSGERAIDTVGMARRRFPGAPASLDALCRRFGIDNTARTLHGALLDAELLAEVYLELIGGRQPGLALGRVGGGAEAGDAPPPPPERPYREPRPHTPTDEELAAHAAFLARLKDPLWTRA
;
A
#
# COMPACT_ATOMS: atom_id res chain seq x y z
N MET A 1 0.43 -3.01 16.74
CA MET A 1 1.76 -3.18 16.10
C MET A 1 2.33 -1.80 15.84
N ARG A 2 3.62 -1.58 16.11
CA ARG A 2 4.31 -0.30 15.92
C ARG A 2 5.05 -0.31 14.58
N GLU A 3 4.87 0.73 13.80
CA GLU A 3 5.47 0.93 12.49
C GLU A 3 6.03 2.34 12.43
N ILE A 4 7.15 2.52 11.73
CA ILE A 4 7.78 3.82 11.53
C ILE A 4 7.75 4.12 10.05
N VAL A 5 7.09 5.21 9.67
CA VAL A 5 7.20 5.75 8.33
C VAL A 5 8.48 6.56 8.26
N LEU A 6 9.31 6.30 7.26
CA LEU A 6 10.62 6.92 7.12
C LEU A 6 10.82 7.40 5.69
N ASP A 7 11.40 8.58 5.59
CA ASP A 7 11.87 9.17 4.34
C ASP A 7 13.22 9.87 4.60
N THR A 8 14.08 9.93 3.58
CA THR A 8 15.39 10.55 3.66
C THR A 8 15.69 11.42 2.46
N GLU A 9 16.29 12.59 2.72
CA GLU A 9 16.89 13.40 1.67
C GLU A 9 18.40 13.20 1.65
N THR A 10 18.99 13.23 0.47
CA THR A 10 20.39 12.86 0.25
C THR A 10 21.08 13.87 -0.67
N THR A 11 22.42 13.91 -0.63
CA THR A 11 23.21 14.74 -1.56
C THR A 11 23.16 14.25 -3.00
N GLY A 12 22.61 13.07 -3.27
CA GLY A 12 22.62 12.43 -4.58
C GLY A 12 21.93 11.07 -4.56
N LEU A 13 22.20 10.21 -5.54
CA LEU A 13 21.42 8.99 -5.77
C LEU A 13 22.15 7.69 -5.42
N ASP A 14 23.47 7.75 -5.15
CA ASP A 14 24.26 6.54 -4.93
C ASP A 14 25.17 6.65 -3.70
N PRO A 15 24.88 5.91 -2.61
CA PRO A 15 25.71 5.94 -1.41
C PRO A 15 27.12 5.35 -1.65
N LEU A 16 27.30 4.49 -2.65
CA LEU A 16 28.60 3.91 -2.99
C LEU A 16 29.51 4.93 -3.70
N SER A 17 28.93 5.90 -4.40
CA SER A 17 29.65 7.03 -4.99
C SER A 17 30.11 8.08 -3.95
N GLY A 18 29.70 7.91 -2.70
CA GLY A 18 30.03 8.79 -1.59
C GLY A 18 28.92 9.77 -1.21
N ASP A 19 27.72 9.66 -1.80
CA ASP A 19 26.57 10.46 -1.39
C ASP A 19 26.15 10.14 0.05
N ARG A 20 25.60 11.16 0.71
CA ARG A 20 25.34 11.16 2.16
C ARG A 20 23.90 11.58 2.43
N VAL A 21 23.37 11.14 3.57
CA VAL A 21 22.06 11.57 4.07
C VAL A 21 22.16 12.98 4.66
N VAL A 22 21.19 13.85 4.34
CA VAL A 22 21.14 15.25 4.79
C VAL A 22 19.88 15.59 5.57
N GLU A 23 18.83 14.79 5.46
CA GLU A 23 17.62 14.92 6.26
C GLU A 23 17.06 13.53 6.54
N ILE A 24 16.58 13.31 7.77
CA ILE A 24 15.85 12.10 8.14
C ILE A 24 14.52 12.55 8.74
N GLY A 25 13.43 12.10 8.13
CA GLY A 25 12.06 12.27 8.63
C GLY A 25 11.49 10.93 9.02
N CYS A 26 11.01 10.82 10.26
CA CYS A 26 10.37 9.62 10.76
C CYS A 26 9.09 9.97 11.51
N LEU A 27 8.03 9.20 11.25
CA LEU A 27 6.74 9.31 11.91
C LEU A 27 6.34 7.97 12.53
N GLU A 28 5.97 7.98 13.80
CA GLU A 28 5.51 6.80 14.52
C GLU A 28 4.02 6.54 14.25
N LEU A 29 3.74 5.31 13.83
CA LEU A 29 2.40 4.76 13.70
C LEU A 29 2.20 3.63 14.72
N VAL A 30 1.06 3.66 15.40
CA VAL A 30 0.58 2.53 16.20
C VAL A 30 -0.77 2.12 15.65
N ASN A 31 -0.86 0.86 15.19
CA ASN A 31 -2.05 0.34 14.50
C ASN A 31 -2.44 1.22 13.29
N HIS A 32 -1.45 1.63 12.50
CA HIS A 32 -1.60 2.48 11.31
C HIS A 32 -2.11 3.91 11.57
N VAL A 33 -2.18 4.34 12.82
CA VAL A 33 -2.58 5.69 13.20
C VAL A 33 -1.35 6.46 13.72
N PRO A 34 -1.10 7.69 13.23
CA PRO A 34 -0.04 8.52 13.76
C PRO A 34 -0.21 8.79 15.25
N THR A 35 0.83 8.53 16.04
CA THR A 35 0.82 8.81 17.49
C THR A 35 1.19 10.26 17.81
N GLY A 36 1.79 10.97 16.84
CA GLY A 36 2.44 12.26 17.03
C GLY A 36 3.92 12.14 17.41
N GLY A 37 4.42 10.93 17.69
CA GLY A 37 5.84 10.66 17.84
C GLY A 37 6.56 10.88 16.51
N LYS A 38 7.50 11.83 16.47
CA LYS A 38 8.29 12.11 15.29
C LYS A 38 9.77 12.24 15.64
N TYR A 39 10.60 11.83 14.70
CA TYR A 39 12.02 12.09 14.72
C TYR A 39 12.37 12.81 13.42
N HIS A 40 12.92 14.02 13.55
CA HIS A 40 13.24 14.85 12.41
C HIS A 40 14.55 15.56 12.66
N VAL A 41 15.51 15.38 11.76
CA VAL A 41 16.84 15.96 11.89
C VAL A 41 17.41 16.30 10.52
N TYR A 42 18.10 17.43 10.47
CA TYR A 42 18.99 17.80 9.36
C TYR A 42 20.42 17.40 9.73
N LEU A 43 21.16 16.89 8.77
CA LEU A 43 22.49 16.35 8.97
C LEU A 43 23.52 17.06 8.11
N ASN A 44 24.68 17.34 8.69
CA ASN A 44 25.84 17.77 7.91
C ASN A 44 26.43 16.56 7.18
N PRO A 45 26.45 16.54 5.83
CA PRO A 45 26.99 15.42 5.05
C PRO A 45 28.52 15.40 5.01
N GLU A 46 29.20 16.40 5.58
CA GLU A 46 30.66 16.57 5.55
C GLU A 46 31.22 16.62 4.11
N ARG A 47 30.40 17.11 3.17
CA ARG A 47 30.74 17.30 1.76
C ARG A 47 29.89 18.40 1.14
N ASP A 48 30.24 18.78 -0.08
CA ASP A 48 29.47 19.73 -0.88
C ASP A 48 28.10 19.14 -1.28
N MET A 49 27.13 20.04 -1.40
CA MET A 49 25.78 19.77 -1.89
C MET A 49 25.71 19.99 -3.42
N PRO A 50 25.45 18.95 -4.22
CA PRO A 50 25.20 19.13 -5.65
C PRO A 50 23.95 19.98 -5.93
N ALA A 51 24.05 20.88 -6.90
CA ALA A 51 22.96 21.78 -7.27
C ALA A 51 21.68 21.05 -7.74
N GLU A 52 21.78 19.79 -8.19
CA GLU A 52 20.61 19.01 -8.58
C GLU A 52 19.79 18.56 -7.38
N ALA A 53 20.46 18.07 -6.32
CA ALA A 53 19.82 17.67 -5.07
C ALA A 53 19.21 18.90 -4.36
N GLU A 54 19.97 20.01 -4.29
CA GLU A 54 19.46 21.26 -3.73
C GLU A 54 18.21 21.78 -4.45
N ARG A 55 18.05 21.57 -5.77
CA ARG A 55 16.82 21.94 -6.49
C ARG A 55 15.61 21.08 -6.10
N VAL A 56 15.80 19.87 -5.59
CA VAL A 56 14.73 18.93 -5.24
C VAL A 56 14.20 19.22 -3.84
N HIS A 57 15.09 19.30 -2.85
CA HIS A 57 14.75 19.46 -1.43
C HIS A 57 15.05 20.87 -0.86
N GLY A 58 15.78 21.72 -1.57
CA GLY A 58 16.06 23.11 -1.16
C GLY A 58 17.10 23.28 -0.05
N LEU A 59 17.87 22.25 0.28
CA LEU A 59 18.82 22.29 1.39
C LEU A 59 20.20 22.67 0.84
N SER A 60 20.63 23.90 1.14
CA SER A 60 21.94 24.39 0.74
C SER A 60 23.06 23.84 1.63
N ALA A 61 24.28 23.75 1.09
CA ALA A 61 25.46 23.39 1.88
C ALA A 61 25.66 24.32 3.09
N ALA A 62 25.36 25.62 2.93
CA ALA A 62 25.46 26.60 4.01
C ALA A 62 24.47 26.33 5.14
N PHE A 63 23.24 25.88 4.83
CA PHE A 63 22.25 25.52 5.84
C PHE A 63 22.62 24.24 6.59
N LEU A 64 23.29 23.29 5.93
CA LEU A 64 23.66 22.00 6.53
C LEU A 64 24.99 22.07 7.31
N ALA A 65 25.80 23.10 7.10
CA ALA A 65 27.15 23.20 7.68
C ALA A 65 27.19 23.23 9.22
N ASP A 66 26.16 23.79 9.87
CA ASP A 66 26.06 23.90 11.34
C ASP A 66 25.25 22.76 11.98
N LYS A 67 24.74 21.82 11.17
CA LYS A 67 23.93 20.69 11.63
C LYS A 67 24.81 19.56 12.19
N PRO A 68 24.26 18.71 13.09
CA PRO A 68 25.00 17.56 13.58
C PRO A 68 25.31 16.58 12.43
N THR A 69 26.39 15.81 12.56
CA THR A 69 26.69 14.73 11.61
C THR A 69 25.85 13.49 11.93
N PHE A 70 25.71 12.57 10.96
CA PHE A 70 25.02 11.29 11.20
C PHE A 70 25.61 10.54 12.42
N ALA A 71 26.93 10.62 12.63
CA ALA A 71 27.60 10.00 13.76
C ALA A 71 27.12 10.49 15.13
N GLN A 72 26.69 11.75 15.22
CA GLN A 72 26.21 12.34 16.48
C GLN A 72 24.76 11.94 16.77
N GLU A 73 23.97 11.68 15.73
CA GLU A 73 22.53 11.45 15.84
C GLU A 73 22.13 9.97 15.74
N VAL A 74 23.05 9.10 15.30
CA VAL A 74 22.76 7.67 15.04
C VAL A 74 22.16 6.94 16.24
N ASP A 75 22.58 7.25 17.46
CA ASP A 75 22.06 6.59 18.67
C ASP A 75 20.63 6.99 18.97
N ALA A 76 20.30 8.28 18.84
CA ALA A 76 18.94 8.78 19.00
C ALA A 76 18.01 8.24 17.90
N PHE A 77 18.51 8.21 16.66
CA PHE A 77 17.80 7.64 15.52
C PHE A 77 17.47 6.16 15.73
N LEU A 78 18.46 5.32 16.05
CA LEU A 78 18.26 3.89 16.29
C LEU A 78 17.35 3.63 17.50
N ALA A 79 17.45 4.44 18.56
CA ALA A 79 16.55 4.37 19.70
C ALA A 79 15.09 4.68 19.29
N PHE A 80 14.87 5.65 18.41
CA PHE A 80 13.54 5.97 17.89
C PHE A 80 12.97 4.82 17.03
N LEU A 81 13.78 4.23 16.14
CA LEU A 81 13.35 3.08 15.34
C LEU A 81 13.00 1.86 16.20
N GLY A 82 13.73 1.65 17.29
CA GLY A 82 13.64 0.43 18.09
C GLY A 82 14.07 -0.83 17.32
N GLU A 83 14.05 -1.97 17.98
CA GLU A 83 14.53 -3.24 17.40
C GLU A 83 13.46 -3.91 16.52
N ASP A 84 12.19 -3.88 16.93
CA ASP A 84 11.11 -4.68 16.34
C ASP A 84 10.20 -3.93 15.36
N SER A 85 10.36 -2.61 15.22
CA SER A 85 9.42 -1.81 14.44
C SER A 85 9.62 -2.02 12.94
N LYS A 86 8.52 -2.17 12.20
CA LYS A 86 8.55 -2.18 10.73
C LYS A 86 8.81 -0.78 10.19
N LEU A 87 9.58 -0.68 9.11
CA LEU A 87 9.97 0.56 8.47
C LEU A 87 9.20 0.70 7.16
N VAL A 88 8.22 1.59 7.11
CA VAL A 88 7.42 1.88 5.92
C VAL A 88 8.12 2.97 5.14
N ILE A 89 8.61 2.63 3.95
CA ILE A 89 9.43 3.53 3.13
C ILE A 89 8.93 3.51 1.69
N HIS A 90 8.99 4.64 1.01
CA HIS A 90 8.69 4.73 -0.41
C HIS A 90 9.96 4.47 -1.22
N ASN A 91 10.02 3.32 -1.92
CA ASN A 91 11.25 2.83 -2.56
C ASN A 91 12.33 2.41 -1.53
N ALA A 92 11.95 1.52 -0.62
CA ALA A 92 12.78 1.15 0.54
C ALA A 92 14.24 0.76 0.24
N ALA A 93 14.55 0.25 -0.95
CA ALA A 93 15.92 -0.08 -1.34
C ALA A 93 16.86 1.14 -1.34
N PHE A 94 16.33 2.33 -1.65
CA PHE A 94 17.08 3.58 -1.68
C PHE A 94 17.50 4.01 -0.28
N ASP A 95 16.53 4.33 0.58
CA ASP A 95 16.77 4.82 1.94
C ASP A 95 17.53 3.79 2.79
N MET A 96 17.15 2.50 2.69
CA MET A 96 17.87 1.45 3.42
C MET A 96 19.31 1.32 2.94
N GLY A 97 19.58 1.56 1.65
CA GLY A 97 20.93 1.59 1.09
C GLY A 97 21.77 2.71 1.69
N PHE A 98 21.20 3.92 1.74
CA PHE A 98 21.85 5.08 2.35
C PHE A 98 22.08 4.92 3.86
N LEU A 99 21.05 4.54 4.61
CA LEU A 99 21.16 4.33 6.05
C LEU A 99 22.15 3.23 6.39
N ASN A 100 22.15 2.11 5.66
CA ASN A 100 23.12 1.03 5.89
C ASN A 100 24.55 1.43 5.51
N ALA A 101 24.74 2.28 4.49
CA ALA A 101 26.05 2.83 4.16
C ALA A 101 26.57 3.76 5.27
N GLU A 102 25.74 4.63 5.82
CA GLU A 102 26.10 5.48 6.96
C GLU A 102 26.41 4.65 8.21
N LEU A 103 25.60 3.64 8.52
CA LEU A 103 25.84 2.71 9.63
C LEU A 103 27.15 1.94 9.45
N ALA A 104 27.43 1.46 8.24
CA ALA A 104 28.67 0.75 7.93
C ALA A 104 29.92 1.63 8.14
N ARG A 105 29.86 2.92 7.79
CA ARG A 105 30.95 3.89 8.05
C ARG A 105 31.26 4.05 9.54
N LEU A 106 30.25 3.88 10.39
CA LEU A 106 30.39 3.95 11.85
C LEU A 106 30.65 2.59 12.51
N GLY A 107 30.81 1.52 11.72
CA GLY A 107 30.98 0.16 12.25
C GLY A 107 29.74 -0.37 12.97
N ARG A 108 28.55 0.14 12.65
CA ARG A 108 27.28 -0.28 13.25
C ARG A 108 26.62 -1.41 12.45
N PRO A 109 25.82 -2.26 13.09
CA PRO A 109 25.04 -3.27 12.39
C PRO A 109 24.08 -2.63 11.38
N ALA A 110 23.92 -3.29 10.23
CA ALA A 110 22.96 -2.86 9.21
C ALA A 110 21.52 -3.08 9.69
N LEU A 111 20.62 -2.19 9.26
CA LEU A 111 19.18 -2.38 9.37
C LEU A 111 18.76 -3.56 8.48
N SER A 112 18.05 -4.53 9.07
CA SER A 112 17.55 -5.69 8.34
C SER A 112 16.50 -5.28 7.30
N GLY A 113 16.67 -5.77 6.07
CA GLY A 113 15.69 -5.60 5.00
C GLY A 113 14.33 -6.25 5.30
N GLU A 114 14.26 -7.22 6.22
CA GLU A 114 13.01 -7.85 6.65
C GLU A 114 12.10 -6.91 7.45
N ARG A 115 12.67 -5.82 7.98
CA ARG A 115 11.90 -4.77 8.65
C ARG A 115 11.26 -3.81 7.65
N ALA A 116 11.81 -3.71 6.43
CA ALA A 116 11.39 -2.74 5.45
C ALA A 116 10.11 -3.17 4.70
N ILE A 117 9.14 -2.27 4.64
CA ILE A 117 7.92 -2.37 3.86
C ILE A 117 8.05 -1.35 2.72
N ASP A 118 8.23 -1.85 1.50
CA ASP A 118 8.29 -1.00 0.32
C ASP A 118 6.89 -0.69 -0.22
N THR A 119 6.48 0.58 -0.06
CA THR A 119 5.18 1.05 -0.53
C THR A 119 5.08 1.15 -2.05
N VAL A 120 6.20 1.27 -2.78
CA VAL A 120 6.19 1.22 -4.25
C VAL A 120 5.81 -0.18 -4.71
N GLY A 121 6.42 -1.22 -4.11
CA GLY A 121 6.03 -2.61 -4.33
C GLY A 121 4.56 -2.87 -4.02
N MET A 122 4.03 -2.31 -2.92
CA MET A 122 2.60 -2.39 -2.59
C MET A 122 1.72 -1.71 -3.65
N ALA A 123 2.07 -0.49 -4.05
CA ALA A 123 1.35 0.29 -5.05
C ALA A 123 1.32 -0.42 -6.42
N ARG A 124 2.45 -0.97 -6.87
CA ARG A 124 2.54 -1.71 -8.14
C ARG A 124 1.72 -2.99 -8.15
N ARG A 125 1.62 -3.69 -7.02
CA ARG A 125 0.74 -4.87 -6.88
C ARG A 125 -0.74 -4.48 -6.91
N ARG A 126 -1.11 -3.39 -6.23
CA ARG A 126 -2.49 -2.91 -6.15
C ARG A 126 -2.96 -2.26 -7.46
N PHE A 127 -2.07 -1.57 -8.15
CA PHE A 127 -2.36 -0.83 -9.38
C PHE A 127 -1.32 -1.11 -10.47
N PRO A 128 -1.36 -2.29 -11.10
CA PRO A 128 -0.42 -2.66 -12.15
C PRO A 128 -0.45 -1.66 -13.32
N GLY A 129 0.72 -1.20 -13.77
CA GLY A 129 0.88 -0.29 -14.91
C GLY A 129 0.60 1.19 -14.60
N ALA A 130 0.16 1.53 -13.39
CA ALA A 130 -0.01 2.92 -12.98
C ALA A 130 1.30 3.52 -12.44
N PRO A 131 1.50 4.84 -12.53
CA PRO A 131 2.56 5.52 -11.82
C PRO A 131 2.47 5.26 -10.31
N ALA A 132 3.61 5.00 -9.69
CA ALA A 132 3.72 4.64 -8.27
C ALA A 132 4.59 5.62 -7.49
N SER A 133 4.82 6.83 -8.01
CA SER A 133 5.48 7.90 -7.24
C SER A 133 4.55 8.41 -6.14
N LEU A 134 5.14 8.96 -5.07
CA LEU A 134 4.39 9.51 -3.94
C LEU A 134 3.36 10.55 -4.40
N ASP A 135 3.73 11.46 -5.30
CA ASP A 135 2.80 12.46 -5.87
C ASP A 135 1.64 11.83 -6.65
N ALA A 136 1.91 10.77 -7.42
CA ALA A 136 0.87 10.08 -8.17
C ALA A 136 -0.11 9.36 -7.24
N LEU A 137 0.40 8.81 -6.13
CA LEU A 137 -0.42 8.17 -5.11
C LEU A 137 -1.25 9.20 -4.32
N CYS A 138 -0.66 10.32 -3.92
CA CYS A 138 -1.37 11.41 -3.26
C CYS A 138 -2.55 11.89 -4.13
N ARG A 139 -2.30 12.16 -5.43
CA ARG A 139 -3.35 12.54 -6.38
C ARG A 139 -4.43 11.48 -6.55
N ARG A 140 -4.05 10.19 -6.56
CA ARG A 140 -5.00 9.08 -6.71
C ARG A 140 -5.94 8.97 -5.51
N PHE A 141 -5.41 9.16 -4.31
CA PHE A 141 -6.17 9.03 -3.06
C PHE A 141 -6.84 10.35 -2.63
N GLY A 142 -6.59 11.45 -3.34
CA GLY A 142 -7.14 12.76 -3.00
C GLY A 142 -6.49 13.36 -1.74
N ILE A 143 -5.25 12.98 -1.46
CA ILE A 143 -4.44 13.53 -0.36
C ILE A 143 -3.88 14.87 -0.82
N ASP A 144 -4.07 15.89 0.00
CA ASP A 144 -3.61 17.25 -0.30
C ASP A 144 -2.09 17.34 -0.10
N ASN A 145 -1.37 17.58 -1.18
CA ASN A 145 0.07 17.84 -1.17
C ASN A 145 0.40 19.28 -1.55
N THR A 146 -0.57 20.22 -1.51
CA THR A 146 -0.35 21.62 -1.91
C THR A 146 0.63 22.38 -1.01
N ALA A 147 0.78 21.95 0.25
CA ALA A 147 1.79 22.46 1.18
C ALA A 147 3.23 22.01 0.82
N ARG A 148 3.38 21.03 -0.07
CA ARG A 148 4.66 20.47 -0.53
C ARG A 148 5.22 21.29 -1.69
N THR A 149 5.84 22.44 -1.39
CA THR A 149 6.54 23.23 -2.42
C THR A 149 7.90 22.65 -2.82
N LEU A 150 8.58 21.97 -1.88
CA LEU A 150 9.84 21.24 -2.08
C LEU A 150 9.74 19.89 -1.36
N HIS A 151 10.62 18.94 -1.71
CA HIS A 151 10.74 17.68 -0.98
C HIS A 151 11.31 17.96 0.42
N GLY A 152 10.79 17.26 1.41
CA GLY A 152 11.23 17.40 2.79
C GLY A 152 10.85 16.15 3.56
N ALA A 153 11.84 15.50 4.15
CA ALA A 153 11.70 14.13 4.62
C ALA A 153 10.54 13.96 5.63
N LEU A 154 10.32 14.94 6.51
CA LEU A 154 9.21 14.85 7.48
C LEU A 154 7.83 14.97 6.80
N LEU A 155 7.68 15.92 5.88
CA LEU A 155 6.41 16.11 5.16
C LEU A 155 6.12 14.90 4.27
N ASP A 156 7.15 14.33 3.66
CA ASP A 156 7.04 13.16 2.80
C ASP A 156 6.69 11.91 3.60
N ALA A 157 7.25 11.76 4.81
CA ALA A 157 6.85 10.73 5.75
C ALA A 157 5.39 10.89 6.22
N GLU A 158 4.91 12.12 6.44
CA GLU A 158 3.50 12.39 6.78
C GLU A 158 2.56 12.01 5.63
N LEU A 159 2.85 12.45 4.40
CA LEU A 159 2.08 12.08 3.20
C LEU A 159 2.12 10.58 2.94
N LEU A 160 3.29 9.95 3.13
CA LEU A 160 3.46 8.52 2.98
C LEU A 160 2.64 7.74 4.00
N ALA A 161 2.48 8.23 5.23
CA ALA A 161 1.62 7.59 6.22
C ALA A 161 0.15 7.54 5.77
N GLU A 162 -0.35 8.64 5.18
CA GLU A 162 -1.70 8.69 4.62
C GLU A 162 -1.85 7.76 3.41
N VAL A 163 -0.89 7.79 2.48
CA VAL A 163 -0.86 6.89 1.31
C VAL A 163 -0.81 5.43 1.75
N TYR A 164 0.02 5.10 2.75
CA TYR A 164 0.17 3.76 3.27
C TYR A 164 -1.14 3.22 3.84
N LEU A 165 -1.85 4.06 4.62
CA LEU A 165 -3.16 3.73 5.17
C LEU A 165 -4.18 3.40 4.06
N GLU A 166 -4.19 4.16 2.97
CA GLU A 166 -5.05 3.87 1.82
C GLU A 166 -4.64 2.60 1.06
N LEU A 167 -3.33 2.34 0.95
CA LEU A 167 -2.81 1.13 0.32
C LEU A 167 -3.20 -0.15 1.06
N ILE A 168 -3.30 -0.12 2.39
CA ILE A 168 -3.72 -1.27 3.21
C ILE A 168 -5.25 -1.43 3.31
N GLY A 169 -6.04 -0.52 2.73
CA GLY A 169 -7.51 -0.63 2.69
C GLY A 169 -8.26 0.43 3.50
N GLY A 170 -7.60 1.50 3.94
CA GLY A 170 -8.20 2.65 4.60
C GLY A 170 -8.52 2.43 6.08
N ARG A 171 -9.06 3.48 6.73
CA ARG A 171 -9.37 3.50 8.18
C ARG A 171 -10.47 2.51 8.62
N GLN A 172 -11.22 1.95 7.67
CA GLN A 172 -12.26 0.96 7.93
C GLN A 172 -12.00 -0.30 7.09
N PRO A 173 -11.25 -1.29 7.60
CA PRO A 173 -11.00 -2.57 6.91
C PRO A 173 -12.25 -3.46 6.72
N GLY A 174 -13.45 -2.95 7.03
CA GLY A 174 -14.52 -3.73 7.64
C GLY A 174 -15.75 -4.03 6.79
N LEU A 175 -15.71 -3.89 5.46
CA LEU A 175 -16.75 -4.48 4.60
C LEU A 175 -16.14 -5.56 3.70
N ALA A 176 -15.73 -6.66 4.32
CA ALA A 176 -15.38 -7.87 3.59
C ALA A 176 -16.66 -8.54 3.07
N LEU A 177 -17.07 -8.20 1.84
CA LEU A 177 -17.95 -9.07 1.07
C LEU A 177 -17.18 -10.36 0.82
N GLY A 178 -17.52 -11.42 1.55
CA GLY A 178 -16.83 -12.71 1.45
C GLY A 178 -16.82 -13.22 0.01
N ARG A 179 -15.68 -13.06 -0.68
CA ARG A 179 -15.38 -13.95 -1.81
C ARG A 179 -15.11 -15.30 -1.17
N VAL A 180 -16.05 -16.23 -1.32
CA VAL A 180 -15.79 -17.65 -1.07
C VAL A 180 -14.67 -18.03 -2.03
N GLY A 181 -13.44 -18.09 -1.51
CA GLY A 181 -12.25 -18.39 -2.27
C GLY A 181 -12.28 -19.84 -2.73
N GLY A 182 -12.32 -20.04 -4.05
CA GLY A 182 -11.90 -21.30 -4.65
C GLY A 182 -10.39 -21.41 -4.46
N GLY A 183 -9.97 -22.26 -3.53
CA GLY A 183 -8.57 -22.62 -3.37
C GLY A 183 -8.06 -23.24 -4.66
N ALA A 184 -7.09 -22.57 -5.29
CA ALA A 184 -6.30 -23.13 -6.37
C ALA A 184 -5.21 -24.02 -5.74
N GLU A 185 -5.55 -25.28 -5.48
CA GLU A 185 -4.56 -26.35 -5.52
C GLU A 185 -4.62 -27.05 -6.88
N ALA A 186 -3.44 -27.45 -7.33
CA ALA A 186 -3.11 -27.90 -8.67
C ALA A 186 -4.00 -29.04 -9.21
N GLY A 187 -4.40 -28.91 -10.47
CA GLY A 187 -5.05 -29.98 -11.24
C GLY A 187 -5.98 -29.39 -12.29
N ASP A 188 -5.59 -29.49 -13.57
CA ASP A 188 -6.30 -28.99 -14.75
C ASP A 188 -7.55 -29.83 -15.08
N ALA A 189 -8.41 -30.06 -14.09
CA ALA A 189 -9.67 -30.77 -14.27
C ALA A 189 -10.81 -29.92 -13.68
N PRO A 190 -11.88 -29.62 -14.45
CA PRO A 190 -13.07 -29.04 -13.87
C PRO A 190 -13.60 -29.99 -12.78
N PRO A 191 -14.03 -29.46 -11.61
CA PRO A 191 -14.59 -30.29 -10.56
C PRO A 191 -15.76 -31.10 -11.13
N PRO A 192 -15.92 -32.38 -10.74
CA PRO A 192 -17.06 -33.16 -11.18
C PRO A 192 -18.35 -32.40 -10.83
N PRO A 193 -19.37 -32.42 -11.71
CA PRO A 193 -20.64 -31.78 -11.42
C PRO A 193 -21.15 -32.32 -10.08
N PRO A 194 -21.68 -31.45 -9.19
CA PRO A 194 -22.16 -31.90 -7.89
C PRO A 194 -23.19 -33.00 -8.10
N GLU A 195 -23.04 -34.12 -7.38
CA GLU A 195 -24.04 -35.18 -7.33
C GLU A 195 -25.34 -34.59 -6.78
N ARG A 196 -26.23 -34.17 -7.69
CA ARG A 196 -27.57 -33.71 -7.31
C ARG A 196 -28.36 -34.96 -6.96
N PRO A 197 -28.84 -35.13 -5.72
CA PRO A 197 -29.69 -36.26 -5.41
C PRO A 197 -30.90 -36.21 -6.34
N TYR A 198 -31.11 -37.28 -7.11
CA TYR A 198 -32.28 -37.42 -7.96
C TYR A 198 -33.51 -37.36 -7.06
N ARG A 199 -34.37 -36.38 -7.30
CA ARG A 199 -35.66 -36.25 -6.64
C ARG A 199 -36.71 -36.73 -7.62
N GLU A 200 -37.53 -37.68 -7.21
CA GLU A 200 -38.64 -38.12 -8.04
C GLU A 200 -39.53 -36.93 -8.42
N PRO A 201 -39.95 -36.83 -9.69
CA PRO A 201 -40.88 -35.79 -10.11
C PRO A 201 -42.12 -35.82 -9.24
N ARG A 202 -42.51 -34.66 -8.70
CA ARG A 202 -43.80 -34.56 -8.02
C ARG A 202 -44.92 -34.86 -9.03
N PRO A 203 -45.93 -35.66 -8.66
CA PRO A 203 -47.12 -35.83 -9.49
C PRO A 203 -47.72 -34.45 -9.78
N HIS A 204 -47.90 -34.11 -11.05
CA HIS A 204 -48.40 -32.81 -11.49
C HIS A 204 -49.51 -32.96 -12.55
N THR A 205 -50.20 -34.10 -12.55
CA THR A 205 -51.33 -34.33 -13.45
C THR A 205 -52.49 -33.42 -13.02
N PRO A 206 -53.08 -32.63 -13.92
CA PRO A 206 -54.25 -31.83 -13.62
C PRO A 206 -55.43 -32.74 -13.25
N THR A 207 -56.26 -32.26 -12.34
CA THR A 207 -57.54 -32.90 -11.99
C THR A 207 -58.55 -32.77 -13.14
N ASP A 208 -59.58 -33.61 -13.13
CA ASP A 208 -60.68 -33.53 -14.12
C ASP A 208 -61.38 -32.16 -14.11
N GLU A 209 -61.47 -31.54 -12.93
CA GLU A 209 -62.03 -30.19 -12.75
C GLU A 209 -61.16 -29.11 -13.41
N GLU A 210 -59.83 -29.19 -13.25
CA GLU A 210 -58.88 -28.27 -13.89
C GLU A 210 -58.88 -28.44 -15.42
N LEU A 211 -59.02 -29.67 -15.92
CA LEU A 211 -59.14 -29.93 -17.37
C LEU A 211 -60.44 -29.37 -17.93
N ALA A 212 -61.56 -29.52 -17.23
CA ALA A 212 -62.85 -28.95 -17.62
C ALA A 212 -62.82 -27.41 -17.62
N ALA A 213 -62.22 -26.81 -16.58
CA ALA A 213 -62.01 -25.37 -16.49
C ALA A 213 -61.10 -24.84 -17.61
N HIS A 214 -60.04 -25.59 -17.95
CA HIS A 214 -59.16 -25.26 -19.07
C HIS A 214 -59.90 -25.31 -20.41
N ALA A 215 -60.71 -26.34 -20.66
CA ALA A 215 -61.52 -26.44 -21.87
C ALA A 215 -62.53 -25.29 -21.99
N ALA A 216 -63.20 -24.93 -20.88
CA ALA A 216 -64.11 -23.80 -20.83
C ALA A 216 -63.40 -22.45 -21.05
N PHE A 217 -62.14 -22.33 -20.61
CA PHE A 217 -61.30 -21.16 -20.86
C PHE A 217 -60.91 -21.05 -22.35
N LEU A 218 -60.48 -22.15 -22.96
CA LEU A 218 -60.12 -22.19 -24.39
C LEU A 218 -61.31 -21.78 -25.28
N ALA A 219 -62.54 -22.16 -24.92
CA ALA A 219 -63.75 -21.78 -25.65
C ALA A 219 -64.04 -20.26 -25.65
N ARG A 220 -63.40 -19.48 -24.76
CA ARG A 220 -63.52 -18.01 -24.71
C ARG A 220 -62.51 -17.30 -25.62
N LEU A 221 -61.50 -18.03 -26.09
CA LEU A 221 -60.43 -17.47 -26.93
C LEU A 221 -60.79 -17.60 -28.40
N LYS A 222 -60.49 -16.56 -29.18
CA LYS A 222 -60.57 -16.62 -30.63
C LYS A 222 -59.31 -17.31 -31.17
N ASP A 223 -59.50 -18.49 -31.74
CA ASP A 223 -58.46 -19.30 -32.41
C ASP A 223 -57.31 -19.78 -31.49
N PRO A 224 -57.60 -20.60 -30.46
CA PRO A 224 -56.58 -21.10 -29.55
C PRO A 224 -55.68 -22.14 -30.21
N LEU A 225 -54.36 -21.97 -30.07
CA LEU A 225 -53.36 -22.90 -30.58
C LEU A 225 -53.49 -24.32 -30.01
N TRP A 226 -54.01 -24.45 -28.79
CA TRP A 226 -54.15 -25.72 -28.07
C TRP A 226 -55.22 -26.66 -28.65
N THR A 227 -56.13 -26.14 -29.48
CA THR A 227 -57.20 -26.93 -30.14
C THR A 227 -56.93 -27.14 -31.63
N ARG A 228 -55.81 -26.65 -32.16
CA ARG A 228 -55.40 -26.92 -33.54
C ARG A 228 -54.72 -28.29 -33.55
N ALA A 229 -55.44 -29.29 -34.06
CA ALA A 229 -54.92 -30.64 -34.29
C ALA A 229 -53.86 -30.65 -35.40
#